data_AF-A0A0J5GMP9-F1
#
_entry.id   AF-A0A0J5GMP9-F1
#
_cell.length_a   1.000
_cell.length_b   1.000
_cell.length_c   1.000
_cell.angle_alpha   90.00
_cell.angle_beta   90.00
_cell.angle_gamma   90.00
#
_symmetry.space_group_name_H-M   'P 1'
#
loop_
_entity.id
_entity.type
_entity.pdbx_description
1 polymer ?
#
loop_
_entity_poly.entity_id
_entity_poly.type
_entity_poly.pdbx_seq_one_letter_code
_entity_poly.pdbx_strand_id
1 'polypeptide(L)' 'MDPTIKLRFAKLFVILPVIVLIYLNINSEVLIPEGYQLAIDGYVISRTLVLIFTFYLVTKLGYWIWERHEKN' A
#
# COMPACT_ATOMS: atom_id res chain seq x y z
N MET A 1 24.35 -13.63 -3.92
CA MET A 1 23.13 -13.20 -4.63
C MET A 1 23.48 -11.93 -5.38
N ASP A 2 23.25 -11.91 -6.69
CA ASP A 2 23.64 -10.81 -7.57
C ASP A 2 23.02 -9.47 -7.11
N PRO A 3 23.80 -8.38 -7.02
CA PRO A 3 23.31 -7.07 -6.56
C PRO A 3 22.17 -6.53 -7.44
N THR A 4 22.12 -6.88 -8.72
CA THR A 4 21.04 -6.47 -9.64
C THR A 4 19.71 -7.15 -9.30
N ILE A 5 19.76 -8.39 -8.81
CA ILE A 5 18.58 -9.16 -8.42
C ILE A 5 17.98 -8.59 -7.13
N LYS A 6 18.81 -8.21 -6.14
CA LYS A 6 18.34 -7.53 -4.92
C LYS A 6 17.58 -6.24 -5.23
N LEU A 7 18.10 -5.42 -6.14
CA LEU A 7 17.47 -4.16 -6.54
C LEU A 7 16.11 -4.38 -7.22
N ARG A 8 16.00 -5.44 -8.05
CA ARG A 8 14.73 -5.82 -8.71
C ARG A 8 13.67 -6.23 -7.69
N PHE A 9 14.02 -7.04 -6.70
CA PHE A 9 13.08 -7.44 -5.65
C PHE A 9 12.65 -6.25 -4.78
N ALA A 10 13.57 -5.35 -4.43
CA ALA A 10 13.23 -4.14 -3.68
C ALA A 10 12.23 -3.25 -4.45
N LYS A 11 12.45 -3.04 -5.76
CA LYS A 11 11.51 -2.31 -6.61
C LYS A 11 10.13 -2.99 -6.66
N LEU A 12 10.10 -4.31 -6.81
CA LEU A 12 8.85 -5.08 -6.82
C LEU A 12 8.06 -4.90 -5.51
N PHE A 13 8.76 -4.95 -4.37
CA PHE A 13 8.17 -4.76 -3.04
C PHE A 13 7.57 -3.37 -2.81
N VAL A 14 8.06 -2.34 -3.50
CA VAL A 14 7.52 -0.98 -3.43
C VAL A 14 6.38 -0.79 -4.43
N ILE A 15 6.52 -1.33 -5.65
CA ILE A 15 5.53 -1.16 -6.72
C ILE A 15 4.24 -1.93 -6.42
N LEU A 16 4.35 -3.13 -5.87
CA LEU A 16 3.19 -4.01 -5.60
C LEU A 16 2.16 -3.38 -4.63
N PRO A 17 2.52 -2.82 -3.46
CA PRO A 17 1.56 -2.14 -2.60
C PRO A 17 0.97 -0.86 -3.22
N VAL A 18 1.71 -0.16 -4.09
CA VAL A 18 1.19 0.99 -4.84
C VAL A 18 0.12 0.56 -5.86
N ILE A 19 0.34 -0.56 -6.56
CA ILE A 19 -0.66 -1.13 -7.49
C ILE A 19 -1.91 -1.57 -6.72
N VAL A 20 -1.73 -2.27 -5.59
CA VAL A 20 -2.85 -2.69 -4.72
C VAL A 20 -3.62 -1.46 -4.21
N LEU A 21 -2.93 -0.39 -3.85
CA LEU A 21 -3.56 0.86 -3.43
C LEU A 21 -4.42 1.47 -4.54
N ILE A 22 -3.88 1.60 -5.75
CA ILE A 22 -4.61 2.13 -6.91
C ILE A 22 -5.84 1.26 -7.20
N TYR A 23 -5.65 -0.07 -7.19
CA TYR A 23 -6.73 -1.02 -7.43
C TYR A 23 -7.86 -0.90 -6.40
N LEU A 24 -7.53 -0.87 -5.11
CA LEU A 24 -8.49 -0.71 -4.02
C LEU A 24 -9.17 0.67 -4.02
N ASN A 25 -8.50 1.68 -4.57
CA ASN A 25 -9.06 3.02 -4.67
C ASN A 25 -10.08 3.15 -5.82
N ILE A 26 -9.86 2.42 -6.92
CA ILE A 26 -10.75 2.35 -8.08
C ILE A 26 -11.91 1.37 -7.80
N ASN A 27 -11.62 0.22 -7.21
CA ASN A 27 -12.58 -0.85 -6.89
C ASN A 27 -12.90 -0.85 -5.40
N SER A 28 -13.22 0.32 -4.87
CA SER A 28 -13.52 0.51 -3.46
C SER A 28 -14.74 -0.27 -2.97
N GLU A 29 -15.62 -0.67 -3.89
CA GLU A 29 -16.75 -1.58 -3.63
C GLU A 29 -16.29 -2.94 -3.08
N VAL A 30 -15.07 -3.40 -3.43
CA VAL A 30 -14.46 -4.63 -2.89
C VAL A 30 -14.22 -4.53 -1.38
N LEU A 31 -14.05 -3.33 -0.85
CA LEU A 31 -13.85 -3.09 0.58
C LEU A 31 -15.18 -3.01 1.35
N ILE A 32 -16.32 -2.99 0.67
CA ILE A 32 -17.64 -2.83 1.26
C ILE A 32 -18.37 -4.18 1.22
N PRO A 33 -18.69 -4.79 2.36
CA PRO A 33 -19.57 -5.95 2.40
C PRO A 33 -20.96 -5.59 1.82
N GLU A 34 -21.57 -6.52 1.07
CA GLU A 34 -22.92 -6.32 0.54
C GLU A 34 -23.91 -5.96 1.66
N GLY A 35 -24.71 -4.90 1.45
CA GLY A 35 -25.69 -4.39 2.42
C GLY A 35 -25.27 -3.13 3.20
N TYR A 36 -24.02 -2.68 3.10
CA TYR A 36 -23.53 -1.45 3.75
C TYR A 36 -23.73 -0.16 2.92
N GLN A 37 -24.50 -0.24 1.84
CA GLN A 37 -24.68 0.84 0.84
C GLN A 37 -25.33 2.12 1.41
N LEU A 38 -26.00 2.04 2.57
CA LEU A 38 -26.68 3.17 3.21
C LEU A 38 -25.72 4.10 3.99
N ALA A 39 -24.52 3.62 4.34
CA ALA A 39 -23.53 4.38 5.12
C ALA A 39 -22.49 5.05 4.20
N ILE A 40 -22.93 5.98 3.35
CA ILE A 40 -22.08 6.71 2.40
C ILE A 40 -20.92 7.42 3.12
N ASP A 41 -21.14 7.94 4.33
CA ASP A 41 -20.08 8.57 5.13
C ASP A 41 -19.03 7.56 5.63
N GLY A 42 -19.48 6.36 6.04
CA GLY A 42 -18.60 5.27 6.46
C GLY A 42 -17.70 4.78 5.31
N TYR A 43 -18.21 4.82 4.09
CA TYR A 43 -17.45 4.49 2.88
C TYR A 43 -16.30 5.47 2.62
N VAL A 44 -16.57 6.79 2.67
CA VAL A 44 -15.55 7.82 2.45
C VAL A 44 -14.46 7.75 3.52
N ILE A 45 -14.84 7.53 4.79
CA ILE A 45 -13.90 7.40 5.90
C ILE A 45 -13.03 6.15 5.75
N SER A 46 -13.63 5.00 5.44
CA SER A 46 -12.91 3.73 5.28
C SER A 46 -11.90 3.79 4.14
N ARG A 47 -12.28 4.38 3.00
CA ARG A 47 -11.37 4.60 1.85
C ARG A 47 -10.20 5.51 2.23
N THR A 48 -10.48 6.58 2.96
CA THR A 48 -9.46 7.52 3.43
C THR A 48 -8.49 6.84 4.38
N LEU A 49 -8.99 6.01 5.31
CA LEU A 49 -8.15 5.26 6.25
C LEU A 49 -7.25 4.25 5.53
N VAL A 50 -7.79 3.48 4.59
CA VAL A 50 -7.00 2.52 3.79
C VAL A 50 -5.89 3.26 3.05
N LEU A 51 -6.18 4.41 2.42
CA LEU A 51 -5.18 5.24 1.76
C LEU A 51 -4.06 5.67 2.72
N ILE A 52 -4.42 6.27 3.86
CA ILE A 52 -3.45 6.79 4.82
C ILE A 52 -2.58 5.66 5.39
N PHE A 53 -3.19 4.53 5.77
CA PHE A 53 -2.45 3.38 6.30
C PHE A 53 -1.53 2.76 5.26
N THR A 54 -1.95 2.63 4.00
CA THR A 54 -1.07 2.11 2.95
C THR A 54 0.07 3.07 2.65
N PHE A 55 -0.17 4.37 2.53
CA PHE A 55 0.91 5.36 2.35
C PHE A 55 1.91 5.33 3.52
N TYR A 56 1.41 5.22 4.76
CA TYR A 56 2.24 5.07 5.94
C TYR A 56 3.10 3.81 5.88
N LEU A 57 2.52 2.66 5.54
CA LEU A 57 3.24 1.38 5.44
C LEU A 57 4.29 1.41 4.33
N VAL A 58 3.95 1.94 3.15
CA VAL A 58 4.89 2.10 2.03
C VAL A 58 6.07 2.99 2.42
N THR A 59 5.78 4.13 3.07
CA THR A 59 6.82 5.07 3.53
C THR A 59 7.72 4.43 4.59
N LYS A 60 7.13 3.74 5.57
CA LYS A 60 7.86 3.06 6.64
C LYS A 60 8.71 1.90 6.13
N LEU A 61 8.21 1.13 5.16
CA LEU A 61 8.98 0.10 4.47
C LEU A 61 10.14 0.71 3.69
N GLY A 62 9.92 1.82 2.98
CA GLY A 62 10.98 2.56 2.29
C GLY A 62 12.10 3.00 3.25
N TYR A 63 11.75 3.62 4.38
CA TYR A 63 12.71 4.01 5.41
C TYR A 63 13.44 2.80 6.02
N TRP A 64 12.73 1.72 6.33
CA TRP A 64 13.34 0.51 6.88
C TRP A 64 14.38 -0.12 5.92
N ILE A 65 14.07 -0.13 4.63
CA ILE A 65 15.02 -0.60 3.59
C ILE A 65 16.22 0.35 3.50
N TRP A 66 15.99 1.67 3.54
CA TRP A 66 17.04 2.69 3.49
C TRP A 66 18.02 2.56 4.66
N GLU A 67 17.53 2.51 5.90
CA GLU A 67 18.38 2.35 7.10
C GLU A 67 19.20 1.05 7.07
N ARG A 68 18.63 -0.04 6.54
CA ARG A 68 19.33 -1.32 6.36
C ARG A 68 20.45 -1.25 5.32
N HIS A 69 20.34 -0.35 4.35
CA HIS A 69 21.35 -0.15 3.32
C HIS A 69 22.45 0.84 3.76
N GLU A 70 22.16 1.76 4.68
CA GLU A 70 23.13 2.72 5.24
C GLU A 70 24.02 2.11 6.33
N LYS A 71 23.55 1.05 7.02
CA LYS A 71 24.31 0.34 8.07
C LYS A 71 25.21 -0.81 7.57
N ASN A 72 25.28 -1.09 6.27
CA ASN A 72 26.18 -2.09 5.66
C ASN A 72 27.22 -1.40 4.78
#